data_AF-G4CGB5-F1
#
_entry.id   AF-G4CGB5-F1
#
_cell.length_a   1.000
_cell.length_b   1.000
_cell.length_c   1.000
_cell.angle_alpha   90.00
_cell.angle_beta   90.00
_cell.angle_gamma   90.00
#
_symmetry.space_group_name_H-M   'P 1'
#
loop_
_entity.id
_entity.type
_entity.pdbx_description
1 polymer ?
#
loop_
_entity_poly.entity_id
_entity_poly.type
_entity_poly.pdbx_seq_one_letter_code
_entity_poly.pdbx_strand_id
1 'polypeptide(L)'
;MVRAAGETVTLDPATTIGTEWWRKAGIYYVHRNQVPPSPGFSEARRTTVADADGNFTFENLPAGKYYVRTKVTWEIGGYFPTQGGLVGKMVEVKDNEPTRVILNEMTD
;
A
#
# COMPACT_ATOMS: atom_id res chain seq x y z
N MET A 1 1.47 3.68 -20.15
CA MET A 1 1.85 3.13 -18.82
C MET A 1 0.77 3.54 -17.84
N VAL A 2 0.17 2.59 -17.13
CA VAL A 2 -0.85 2.88 -16.11
C VAL A 2 -0.13 3.22 -14.80
N ARG A 3 -0.60 4.24 -14.08
CA ARG A 3 -0.04 4.72 -12.82
C ARG A 3 -1.14 4.75 -11.76
N ALA A 4 -0.76 4.77 -10.49
CA ALA A 4 -1.69 4.81 -9.35
C ALA A 4 -2.31 6.21 -9.12
N ALA A 5 -2.47 7.03 -10.16
CA ALA A 5 -2.88 8.42 -10.00
C ALA A 5 -4.26 8.53 -9.33
N GLY A 6 -4.35 9.31 -8.25
CA GLY A 6 -5.57 9.45 -7.46
C GLY A 6 -5.93 8.25 -6.58
N GLU A 7 -5.11 7.19 -6.57
CA GLU A 7 -5.35 6.00 -5.74
C GLU A 7 -4.81 6.21 -4.32
N THR A 8 -5.49 5.59 -3.35
CA THR A 8 -5.01 5.59 -1.97
C THR A 8 -3.79 4.69 -1.83
N VAL A 9 -2.76 5.20 -1.17
CA VAL A 9 -1.60 4.44 -0.74
C VAL A 9 -1.69 4.24 0.77
N THR A 10 -1.60 3.00 1.23
CA THR A 10 -1.53 2.66 2.67
C THR A 10 -0.10 2.37 3.08
N LEU A 11 0.24 2.76 4.30
CA LEU A 11 1.48 2.44 4.98
C LEU A 11 1.14 1.84 6.35
N ASP A 12 1.42 0.55 6.49
CA ASP A 12 1.01 -0.27 7.63
C ASP A 12 2.26 -0.76 8.39
N PRO A 13 2.40 -0.52 9.70
CA PRO A 13 3.54 -1.04 10.46
C PRO A 13 3.59 -2.57 10.41
N ALA A 14 4.77 -3.14 10.16
CA ALA A 14 4.99 -4.58 10.10
C ALA A 14 5.12 -5.22 11.50
N THR A 15 4.16 -4.92 12.38
CA THR A 15 3.99 -5.63 13.67
C THR A 15 3.48 -7.05 13.43
N THR A 16 3.30 -7.84 14.49
CA THR A 16 2.64 -9.15 14.40
C THR A 16 1.28 -9.05 13.72
N ILE A 17 0.44 -8.09 14.15
CA ILE A 17 -0.89 -7.87 13.57
C ILE A 17 -0.79 -7.38 12.12
N GLY A 18 0.11 -6.43 11.83
CA GLY A 18 0.28 -5.93 10.47
C GLY A 18 0.79 -6.99 9.49
N THR A 19 1.69 -7.86 9.95
CA THR A 19 2.19 -8.99 9.17
C THR A 19 1.13 -10.06 8.94
N GLU A 20 0.32 -10.37 9.94
CA GLU A 20 -0.81 -11.29 9.76
C GLU A 20 -1.83 -10.74 8.78
N TRP A 21 -2.16 -9.45 8.92
CA TRP A 21 -3.04 -8.76 7.99
C TRP A 21 -2.50 -8.79 6.58
N TRP A 22 -1.21 -8.47 6.40
CA TRP A 22 -0.56 -8.45 5.10
C TRP A 22 -0.75 -9.79 4.37
N ARG A 23 -0.43 -10.88 5.06
CA ARG A 23 -0.53 -12.26 4.55
C ARG A 23 -1.94 -12.74 4.29
N LYS A 24 -2.94 -12.27 5.07
CA LYS A 24 -4.34 -12.74 4.97
C LYS A 24 -5.22 -11.86 4.07
N ALA A 25 -4.90 -10.58 3.95
CA ALA A 25 -5.74 -9.59 3.29
C ALA A 25 -4.97 -8.52 2.51
N GLY A 26 -3.78 -8.13 2.97
CA GLY A 26 -2.94 -7.11 2.36
C GLY A 26 -2.66 -7.38 0.88
N ILE A 27 -2.29 -8.62 0.55
CA ILE A 27 -1.88 -9.03 -0.79
C ILE A 27 -3.03 -9.51 -1.69
N TYR A 28 -4.19 -9.84 -1.13
CA TYR A 28 -5.30 -10.43 -1.88
C TYR A 28 -6.34 -9.39 -2.30
N TYR A 29 -6.54 -9.22 -3.61
CA TYR A 29 -7.48 -8.23 -4.16
C TYR A 29 -8.90 -8.38 -3.61
N VAL A 30 -9.39 -9.61 -3.43
CA VAL A 30 -10.73 -9.90 -2.90
C VAL A 30 -10.90 -9.49 -1.43
N HIS A 31 -9.81 -9.38 -0.68
CA HIS A 31 -9.79 -9.03 0.75
C HIS A 31 -9.27 -7.61 1.02
N ARG A 32 -8.99 -6.83 -0.03
CA ARG A 32 -8.29 -5.53 0.04
C ARG A 32 -8.86 -4.51 1.03
N ASN A 33 -10.17 -4.57 1.27
CA ASN A 33 -10.90 -3.67 2.16
C ASN A 33 -10.95 -4.15 3.62
N GLN A 34 -10.48 -5.36 3.91
CA GLN A 34 -10.46 -5.89 5.27
C GLN A 34 -9.41 -5.15 6.09
N VAL A 35 -9.78 -4.80 7.32
CA VAL A 35 -8.89 -4.24 8.33
C VAL A 35 -8.94 -5.19 9.54
N PRO A 36 -7.80 -5.51 10.17
CA PRO A 36 -7.80 -6.33 11.38
C PRO A 36 -8.62 -5.67 12.48
N PRO A 37 -9.31 -6.43 13.35
CA PRO A 37 -10.02 -5.89 14.51
C PRO A 37 -9.03 -5.49 15.63
N SER A 38 -8.12 -4.58 15.32
CA SER A 38 -7.10 -4.05 16.21
C SER A 38 -7.14 -2.52 16.18
N PRO A 39 -7.55 -1.87 17.28
CA PRO A 39 -7.51 -0.41 17.39
C PRO A 39 -6.10 0.14 17.15
N GLY A 40 -5.08 -0.47 17.74
CA GLY A 40 -3.69 -0.03 17.57
C GLY A 40 -3.19 -0.15 16.14
N PHE A 41 -3.59 -1.19 15.40
CA PHE A 41 -3.28 -1.25 13.97
C PHE A 41 -3.97 -0.14 13.17
N SER A 42 -5.25 0.11 13.47
CA SER A 42 -6.05 1.12 12.76
C SER A 42 -5.53 2.54 13.02
N GLU A 43 -5.12 2.82 14.25
CA GLU A 43 -4.50 4.08 14.66
C GLU A 43 -3.12 4.28 14.02
N ALA A 44 -2.33 3.20 13.91
CA ALA A 44 -0.97 3.27 13.37
C ALA A 44 -0.91 3.24 11.83
N ARG A 45 -2.00 2.85 11.15
CA ARG A 45 -2.11 2.89 9.68
C ARG A 45 -2.06 4.34 9.21
N ARG A 46 -1.19 4.61 8.24
CA ARG A 46 -1.15 5.89 7.54
C ARG A 46 -1.68 5.74 6.12
N THR A 47 -2.28 6.80 5.61
CA THR A 47 -2.75 6.87 4.23
C THR A 47 -2.31 8.16 3.57
N THR A 48 -2.13 8.12 2.25
CA THR A 48 -1.98 9.29 1.40
C THR A 48 -2.63 9.00 0.05
N VAL A 49 -2.77 10.01 -0.79
CA VAL A 49 -3.28 9.86 -2.17
C VAL A 49 -2.13 10.12 -3.12
N ALA A 50 -1.93 9.22 -4.08
CA ALA A 50 -0.91 9.42 -5.09
C ALA A 50 -1.30 10.56 -6.06
N ASP A 51 -0.32 11.36 -6.46
CA ASP A 51 -0.52 12.51 -7.34
C ASP A 51 -0.88 12.09 -8.79
N ALA A 52 -1.05 13.08 -9.68
CA ALA A 52 -1.38 12.83 -11.09
C ALA A 52 -0.32 11.97 -11.82
N ASP A 53 0.91 11.97 -11.32
CA ASP A 53 2.03 11.18 -11.83
C ASP A 53 2.21 9.85 -11.09
N GLY A 54 1.34 9.51 -10.14
CA GLY A 54 1.42 8.30 -9.33
C GLY A 54 2.49 8.32 -8.24
N ASN A 55 3.09 9.48 -7.95
CA ASN A 55 4.03 9.63 -6.83
C ASN A 55 3.26 9.81 -5.53
N PHE A 56 3.87 9.39 -4.43
CA PHE A 56 3.33 9.54 -3.09
C PHE A 56 4.46 9.77 -2.10
N THR A 57 4.17 10.44 -0.98
CA THR A 57 5.13 10.69 0.09
C THR A 57 4.46 10.48 1.44
N PHE A 58 5.22 9.88 2.37
CA PHE A 58 4.90 9.83 3.79
C PHE A 58 6.04 10.50 4.55
N GLU A 59 5.70 11.39 5.48
CA GLU A 59 6.67 12.15 6.27
C GLU A 59 6.55 11.81 7.76
N ASN A 60 7.59 12.16 8.53
CA ASN A 60 7.62 12.01 9.99
C ASN A 60 7.30 10.58 10.44
N LEU A 61 7.92 9.61 9.77
CA LEU A 61 7.82 8.19 10.09
C LEU A 61 8.87 7.80 11.11
N PRO A 62 8.50 7.08 12.19
CA PRO A 62 9.48 6.36 13.00
C PRO A 62 10.28 5.36 12.14
N ALA A 63 11.54 5.11 12.51
CA ALA A 63 12.26 3.98 11.95
C ALA A 63 11.54 2.66 12.25
N GLY A 64 11.55 1.75 11.27
CA GLY A 64 10.89 0.46 11.39
C GLY A 64 10.54 -0.14 10.04
N LYS A 65 9.93 -1.32 10.08
CA LYS A 65 9.44 -2.02 8.89
C LYS A 65 7.97 -1.70 8.66
N TYR A 66 7.62 -1.45 7.40
CA TYR A 66 6.28 -1.10 6.97
C TYR A 66 5.90 -1.88 5.71
N TYR A 67 4.63 -2.18 5.56
CA TYR A 67 4.05 -2.60 4.29
C TYR A 67 3.45 -1.37 3.60
N VAL A 68 3.91 -1.08 2.37
CA VAL A 68 3.31 -0.05 1.52
C VAL A 68 2.45 -0.73 0.47
N ARG A 69 1.25 -0.21 0.23
CA ARG A 69 0.31 -0.81 -0.73
C ARG A 69 -0.52 0.22 -1.43
N THR A 70 -0.80 -0.01 -2.71
CA THR A 70 -1.85 0.71 -3.44
C THR A 70 -2.49 -0.20 -4.47
N LYS A 71 -3.41 0.35 -5.27
CA LYS A 71 -4.07 -0.32 -6.38
C LYS A 71 -3.67 0.36 -7.68
N VAL A 72 -3.37 -0.41 -8.70
CA VAL A 72 -3.14 0.07 -10.07
C VAL A 72 -4.12 -0.67 -10.95
N THR A 73 -5.16 0.03 -11.40
CA THR A 73 -6.20 -0.52 -12.26
C THR A 73 -6.45 0.34 -13.48
N TRP A 74 -6.88 -0.27 -14.57
CA TRP A 74 -7.25 0.43 -15.81
C TRP A 74 -8.44 -0.23 -16.48
N GLU A 75 -9.13 0.54 -17.31
CA GLU A 75 -10.23 0.08 -18.15
C GLU A 75 -9.80 0.15 -19.61
N ILE A 76 -10.10 -0.88 -20.39
CA ILE A 76 -9.84 -0.92 -21.82
C ILE A 76 -11.17 -0.74 -22.54
N GLY A 77 -11.70 0.48 -22.58
CA GLY A 77 -13.03 0.74 -23.14
C GLY A 77 -14.17 0.08 -22.36
N GLY A 78 -15.41 0.55 -22.57
CA GLY A 78 -16.57 0.19 -21.73
C GLY A 78 -17.06 -1.27 -21.81
N TYR A 79 -16.35 -2.16 -22.52
CA TYR A 79 -16.77 -3.55 -22.74
C TYR A 79 -15.92 -4.58 -21.98
N PHE A 80 -14.78 -4.17 -21.40
CA PHE A 80 -13.88 -5.10 -20.71
C PHE A 80 -13.88 -4.86 -19.20
N PRO A 81 -13.75 -5.93 -18.38
CA PRO A 81 -13.65 -5.76 -16.94
C PRO A 81 -12.41 -4.95 -16.57
N THR A 82 -12.50 -4.18 -15.49
CA THR A 82 -11.36 -3.47 -14.90
C THR A 82 -10.18 -4.41 -14.74
N GLN A 83 -9.06 -4.05 -15.35
CA GLN A 83 -7.80 -4.78 -15.30
C GLN A 83 -6.90 -4.24 -14.20
N GLY A 84 -5.89 -5.02 -13.83
CA GLY A 84 -4.90 -4.66 -12.82
C GLY A 84 -5.19 -5.27 -11.46
N GLY A 85 -4.73 -4.62 -10.40
CA GLY A 85 -4.80 -5.19 -9.07
C GLY A 85 -4.07 -4.38 -8.01
N LEU A 86 -3.67 -5.06 -6.95
CA LEU A 86 -2.86 -4.47 -5.89
C LEU A 86 -1.38 -4.56 -6.26
N VAL A 87 -0.63 -3.53 -5.86
CA VAL A 87 0.83 -3.54 -5.83
C VAL A 87 1.28 -3.11 -4.43
N GLY A 88 2.40 -3.63 -3.97
CA GLY A 88 2.84 -3.37 -2.62
C GLY A 88 4.02 -4.22 -2.20
N LYS A 89 4.71 -3.78 -1.14
CA LYS A 89 5.85 -4.48 -0.57
C LYS A 89 6.17 -4.06 0.85
N MET A 90 6.98 -4.86 1.53
CA MET A 90 7.67 -4.45 2.74
C MET A 90 8.83 -3.50 2.41
N VAL A 91 9.03 -2.51 3.27
CA VAL A 91 10.13 -1.55 3.24
C VAL A 91 10.60 -1.29 4.67
N GLU A 92 11.91 -1.16 4.84
CA GLU A 92 12.54 -0.70 6.07
C GLU A 92 12.85 0.80 5.97
N VAL A 93 12.27 1.58 6.88
CA VAL A 93 12.52 3.00 7.07
C VAL A 93 13.57 3.16 8.17
N LYS A 94 14.59 3.95 7.91
CA LYS A 94 15.67 4.26 8.86
C LYS A 94 15.54 5.69 9.35
N ASP A 95 16.05 5.97 10.54
CA ASP A 95 16.05 7.31 11.10
C ASP A 95 16.86 8.27 10.23
N ASN A 96 16.29 9.45 9.96
CA ASN A 96 16.93 10.56 9.24
C ASN A 96 17.44 10.21 7.83
N GLU A 97 16.95 9.13 7.20
CA GLU A 97 17.29 8.75 5.83
C GLU A 97 16.03 8.62 4.97
N PRO A 98 15.92 9.32 3.84
CA PRO A 98 14.77 9.16 2.95
C PRO A 98 14.81 7.78 2.28
N THR A 99 13.79 6.97 2.51
CA THR A 99 13.63 5.68 1.84
C THR A 99 12.85 5.84 0.53
N ARG A 100 13.48 5.50 -0.59
CA ARG A 100 12.82 5.43 -1.90
C ARG A 100 12.26 4.03 -2.14
N VAL A 101 10.99 3.96 -2.54
CA VAL A 101 10.31 2.71 -2.90
C VAL A 101 9.65 2.84 -4.28
N ILE A 102 9.61 1.74 -5.02
CA ILE A 102 8.88 1.60 -6.28
C ILE A 102 7.87 0.46 -6.12
N LEU A 103 6.61 0.73 -6.44
CA LEU A 103 5.52 -0.24 -6.41
C LEU A 103 5.09 -0.60 -7.84
N ASN A 104 5.62 -1.70 -8.36
CA ASN A 104 5.33 -2.21 -9.70
C ASN A 104 4.73 -3.63 -9.67
N GLU A 105 4.85 -4.33 -8.55
CA GLU A 105 4.33 -5.67 -8.33
C GLU A 105 3.96 -5.84 -6.84
N MET A 106 3.35 -6.97 -6.50
CA MET A 106 3.12 -7.37 -5.12
C MET A 106 4.25 -8.29 -4.66
N THR A 107 4.97 -7.93 -3.60
CA THR A 107 6.01 -8.78 -2.99
C THR A 107 5.82 -8.90 -1.48
N ASP A 108 6.20 -10.05 -0.94
CA ASP A 108 6.34 -10.28 0.51
C ASP A 108 7.71 -9.87 1.04
#